data_AF-A0A943L9B1-F1
#
_entry.id   AF-A0A943L9B1-F1
#
_cell.length_a   1.000
_cell.length_b   1.000
_cell.length_c   1.000
_cell.angle_alpha   90.00
_cell.angle_beta   90.00
_cell.angle_gamma   90.00
#
_symmetry.space_group_name_H-M   'P 1'
#
loop_
_entity.id
_entity.type
_entity.pdbx_description
1 polymer ?
#
loop_
_entity_poly.entity_id
_entity_poly.type
_entity_poly.pdbx_seq_one_letter_code
_entity_poly.pdbx_strand_id
1 'polypeptide(L)'
;IAKLYDITKEEKYKKACEYFWNIVTSERSYSIGGNSIDEHFGKIGTEALGVTTAETCNTYNMLKLTEYLYKWNHNVKYMDYYEKALYNHILASQDPISGMKTYFVSTKPGHFKVYCSPDKSFWCCTGSGMENPCKYSRNIYYTNENDVYVNLFISSSIELEDKSIKINQITDFPKEEKTKIIIEETNDLSYEIKIRIPYWLNNDIKVMLNNNKINFKKEQGYISIFNLWKKGDTLDISLDMNLHIYTSREDKNKICFMYGPLVLAGAFGRENFPESDILEDHLKLNHYKSIDIPVIISKNDNLLNNVKRIKGKDLEFELNFNNYVIKESVILKPFYDVHHERYNIYFTKMTSEEDLDKDFLSYDELLESITIDKINFNEQQMEIEHKLSSTNSISDYSLEYGMGYREAFENGYFSFLLDTNLEDEIYLCLNKSEDSESSFTIYVGDKKLDKENLMNDKKKFVCNYYYNIPKEVLKEKIEIKIKAGEKLSTGKIFSARLTNKKIKGKEDFNE
;
A
#
# COMPACT_ATOMS: atom_id res chain seq x y z
N ILE A 1 18.54 6.08 -12.83
CA ILE A 1 19.27 7.25 -12.27
C ILE A 1 20.34 6.82 -11.26
N ALA A 2 20.02 6.06 -10.21
CA ALA A 2 21.02 5.65 -9.21
C ALA A 2 22.26 4.95 -9.79
N LYS A 3 22.06 3.99 -10.70
CA LYS A 3 23.16 3.35 -11.44
C LYS A 3 24.03 4.34 -12.23
N LEU A 4 23.46 5.43 -12.76
CA LEU A 4 24.23 6.45 -13.46
C LEU A 4 25.15 7.19 -12.49
N TYR A 5 24.68 7.52 -11.28
CA TYR A 5 25.56 8.07 -10.24
C TYR A 5 26.71 7.11 -9.91
N ASP A 6 26.43 5.82 -9.76
CA ASP A 6 27.47 4.84 -9.47
C ASP A 6 28.58 4.81 -10.53
N ILE A 7 28.25 5.05 -11.79
CA ILE A 7 29.18 5.05 -12.93
C ILE A 7 29.86 6.41 -13.10
N THR A 8 29.10 7.51 -13.15
CA THR A 8 29.60 8.83 -13.55
C THR A 8 30.03 9.71 -12.39
N LYS A 9 29.56 9.40 -11.17
CA LYS A 9 29.73 10.23 -9.96
C LYS A 9 29.16 11.65 -10.08
N GLU A 10 28.28 11.90 -11.05
CA GLU A 10 27.62 13.20 -11.19
C GLU A 10 26.54 13.40 -10.11
N GLU A 11 26.78 14.36 -9.22
CA GLU A 11 25.98 14.58 -8.01
C GLU A 11 24.49 14.86 -8.25
N LYS A 12 24.13 15.38 -9.43
CA LYS A 12 22.74 15.60 -9.83
C LYS A 12 21.90 14.32 -9.78
N TYR A 13 22.50 13.17 -10.11
CA TYR A 13 21.81 11.88 -10.11
C TYR A 13 21.57 11.36 -8.69
N LYS A 14 22.54 11.55 -7.78
CA LYS A 14 22.39 11.22 -6.37
C LYS A 14 21.29 12.05 -5.72
N LYS A 15 21.35 13.38 -5.87
CA LYS A 15 20.34 14.32 -5.34
C LYS A 15 18.93 14.02 -5.85
N ALA A 16 18.78 13.69 -7.13
CA ALA A 16 17.47 13.31 -7.69
C ALA A 16 16.91 12.04 -7.04
N CYS A 17 17.75 11.03 -6.80
CA CYS A 17 17.34 9.79 -6.13
C CYS A 17 16.98 10.02 -4.66
N GLU A 18 17.79 10.78 -3.93
CA GLU A 18 17.53 11.13 -2.52
C GLU A 18 16.23 11.93 -2.38
N TYR A 19 16.01 12.92 -3.26
CA TYR A 19 14.79 13.73 -3.28
C TYR A 19 13.55 12.87 -3.55
N PHE A 20 13.59 12.06 -4.61
CA PHE A 20 12.50 11.16 -4.97
C PHE A 20 12.15 10.21 -3.81
N TRP A 21 13.17 9.55 -3.24
CA TRP A 21 12.96 8.59 -2.16
C TRP A 21 12.38 9.25 -0.92
N ASN A 22 12.89 10.43 -0.53
CA ASN A 22 12.37 11.14 0.63
C ASN A 22 10.89 11.47 0.46
N ILE A 23 10.49 12.03 -0.69
CA ILE A 23 9.08 12.37 -0.95
C ILE A 23 8.19 11.14 -0.96
N VAL A 24 8.60 10.06 -1.64
CA VAL A 24 7.77 8.86 -1.73
C VAL A 24 7.58 8.23 -0.36
N THR A 25 8.65 8.11 0.43
CA THR A 25 8.60 7.47 1.75
C THR A 25 7.91 8.31 2.82
N SER A 26 8.04 9.65 2.79
CA SER A 26 7.44 10.53 3.80
C SER A 26 6.02 11.00 3.45
N GLU A 27 5.74 11.27 2.18
CA GLU A 27 4.49 11.94 1.77
C GLU A 27 3.52 11.05 0.99
N ARG A 28 3.94 9.87 0.54
CA ARG A 28 3.18 9.05 -0.42
C ARG A 28 3.06 7.57 -0.06
N SER A 29 3.63 7.14 1.08
CA SER A 29 3.61 5.74 1.49
C SER A 29 2.64 5.48 2.64
N TYR A 30 1.96 4.35 2.63
CA TYR A 30 1.11 3.86 3.72
C TYR A 30 1.95 3.38 4.90
N SER A 31 1.30 3.04 6.02
CA SER A 31 1.93 2.51 7.24
C SER A 31 2.75 1.24 6.98
N ILE A 32 2.34 0.43 6.01
CA ILE A 32 3.04 -0.79 5.57
C ILE A 32 4.30 -0.50 4.70
N GLY A 33 4.55 0.76 4.32
CA GLY A 33 5.69 1.18 3.49
C GLY A 33 5.46 1.13 1.97
N GLY A 34 4.33 0.56 1.52
CA GLY A 34 3.86 0.63 0.14
C GLY A 34 3.27 1.99 -0.23
N ASN A 35 3.07 2.24 -1.52
CA ASN A 35 2.55 3.51 -2.05
C ASN A 35 1.68 3.25 -3.28
N SER A 36 1.08 4.32 -3.81
CA SER A 36 0.14 4.35 -4.95
C SER A 36 -1.26 3.82 -4.64
N ILE A 37 -2.23 4.34 -5.40
CA ILE A 37 -3.58 3.82 -5.56
C ILE A 37 -3.83 3.73 -7.06
N ASP A 38 -4.43 2.63 -7.51
CA ASP A 38 -4.59 2.34 -8.94
C ASP A 38 -3.25 2.46 -9.71
N GLU A 39 -2.13 2.07 -9.09
CA GLU A 39 -0.75 2.18 -9.64
C GLU A 39 -0.20 3.62 -9.80
N HIS A 40 -0.98 4.63 -9.42
CA HIS A 40 -0.61 6.04 -9.59
C HIS A 40 -0.30 6.73 -8.27
N PHE A 41 0.61 7.71 -8.33
CA PHE A 41 0.80 8.64 -7.22
C PHE A 41 -0.32 9.66 -7.20
N GLY A 42 -1.06 9.74 -6.08
CA GLY A 42 -2.01 10.81 -5.81
C GLY A 42 -1.33 12.17 -5.59
N LYS A 43 -2.03 13.11 -4.97
CA LYS A 43 -1.42 14.39 -4.57
C LYS A 43 -0.37 14.15 -3.45
N ILE A 44 0.64 15.02 -3.36
CA ILE A 44 1.59 14.93 -2.25
C ILE A 44 0.85 15.11 -0.91
N GLY A 45 1.15 14.27 0.08
CA GLY A 45 0.52 14.30 1.41
C GLY A 45 -0.77 13.51 1.53
N THR A 46 -1.34 12.99 0.43
CA THR A 46 -2.53 12.11 0.51
C THR A 46 -2.17 10.70 0.94
N GLU A 47 -3.11 10.05 1.60
CA GLU A 47 -3.06 8.66 2.08
C GLU A 47 -4.45 8.02 1.98
N ALA A 48 -5.10 8.21 0.83
CA ALA A 48 -6.41 7.65 0.53
C ALA A 48 -6.38 6.12 0.61
N LEU A 49 -7.34 5.55 1.33
CA LEU A 49 -7.46 4.10 1.56
C LEU A 49 -8.38 3.48 0.50
N GLY A 50 -8.04 2.30 0.00
CA GLY A 50 -8.75 1.70 -1.12
C GLY A 50 -8.40 0.24 -1.38
N VAL A 51 -9.10 -0.36 -2.35
CA VAL A 51 -8.91 -1.77 -2.72
C VAL A 51 -7.61 -1.96 -3.48
N THR A 52 -7.36 -1.10 -4.47
CA THR A 52 -6.21 -1.08 -5.39
C THR A 52 -5.01 -0.28 -4.88
N THR A 53 -4.82 -0.25 -3.55
CA THR A 53 -3.70 0.47 -2.94
C THR A 53 -2.47 -0.40 -2.82
N ALA A 54 -1.30 0.25 -2.73
CA ALA A 54 -0.04 -0.38 -2.37
C ALA A 54 0.31 -1.56 -3.32
N GLU A 55 0.58 -1.24 -4.58
CA GLU A 55 1.13 -2.23 -5.52
C GLU A 55 2.48 -2.76 -5.03
N THR A 56 2.67 -4.08 -5.10
CA THR A 56 3.85 -4.78 -4.58
C THR A 56 5.13 -4.41 -5.34
N CYS A 57 5.07 -4.26 -6.67
CA CYS A 57 6.20 -3.84 -7.52
C CYS A 57 6.81 -2.52 -7.08
N ASN A 58 5.99 -1.58 -6.61
CA ASN A 58 6.43 -0.25 -6.21
C ASN A 58 7.33 -0.35 -4.98
N THR A 59 6.95 -1.22 -4.04
CA THR A 59 7.74 -1.47 -2.83
C THR A 59 9.02 -2.24 -3.14
N TYR A 60 8.94 -3.27 -3.98
CA TYR A 60 10.13 -3.99 -4.46
C TYR A 60 11.17 -3.03 -5.07
N ASN A 61 10.74 -2.08 -5.90
CA ASN A 61 11.64 -1.11 -6.52
C ASN A 61 12.11 -0.02 -5.54
N MET A 62 11.26 0.39 -4.60
CA MET A 62 11.66 1.31 -3.52
C MET A 62 12.72 0.68 -2.61
N LEU A 63 12.61 -0.61 -2.28
CA LEU A 63 13.66 -1.31 -1.53
C LEU A 63 14.97 -1.33 -2.32
N LYS A 64 14.95 -1.64 -3.62
CA LYS A 64 16.15 -1.58 -4.47
C LYS A 64 16.79 -0.19 -4.49
N LEU A 65 15.99 0.87 -4.59
CA LEU A 65 16.51 2.24 -4.51
C LEU A 65 17.14 2.52 -3.14
N THR A 66 16.49 2.05 -2.07
CA THR A 66 16.98 2.16 -0.69
C THR A 66 18.36 1.52 -0.53
N GLU A 67 18.65 0.40 -1.18
CA GLU A 67 19.99 -0.24 -1.18
C GLU A 67 21.07 0.69 -1.73
N TYR A 68 20.80 1.36 -2.87
CA TYR A 68 21.73 2.33 -3.46
C TYR A 68 21.97 3.51 -2.53
N LEU A 69 20.90 4.08 -1.97
CA LEU A 69 20.99 5.25 -1.10
C LEU A 69 21.77 4.95 0.18
N TYR A 70 21.50 3.78 0.78
CA TYR A 70 22.22 3.33 1.97
C TYR A 70 23.70 3.08 1.69
N LYS A 71 24.04 2.49 0.54
CA LYS A 71 25.43 2.31 0.11
C LYS A 71 26.18 3.64 -0.03
N TRP A 72 25.53 4.69 -0.51
CA TRP A 72 26.16 6.01 -0.66
C TRP A 72 26.28 6.79 0.64
N ASN A 73 25.37 6.52 1.58
CA ASN A 73 25.29 7.18 2.87
C ASN A 73 24.58 6.23 3.84
N HIS A 74 25.31 5.69 4.82
CA HIS A 74 24.83 4.70 5.81
C HIS A 74 23.82 5.25 6.81
N ASN A 75 22.99 6.21 6.40
CA ASN A 75 21.95 6.81 7.21
C ASN A 75 20.90 5.76 7.59
N VAL A 76 20.66 5.62 8.90
CA VAL A 76 19.74 4.64 9.48
C VAL A 76 18.32 4.69 8.91
N LYS A 77 17.84 5.87 8.49
CA LYS A 77 16.47 6.05 7.97
C LYS A 77 16.16 5.13 6.79
N TYR A 78 17.18 4.80 5.99
CA TYR A 78 17.03 3.90 4.85
C TYR A 78 16.72 2.49 5.34
N MET A 79 17.43 2.01 6.36
CA MET A 79 17.20 0.67 6.93
C MET A 79 15.93 0.61 7.78
N ASP A 80 15.51 1.72 8.39
CA ASP A 80 14.20 1.82 9.07
C ASP A 80 13.03 1.68 8.08
N TYR A 81 13.11 2.34 6.92
CA TYR A 81 12.15 2.13 5.84
C TYR A 81 12.25 0.71 5.27
N TYR A 82 13.47 0.20 5.06
CA TYR A 82 13.69 -1.13 4.51
C TYR A 82 13.04 -2.21 5.39
N GLU A 83 13.27 -2.17 6.71
CA GLU A 83 12.66 -3.07 7.69
C GLU A 83 11.13 -2.97 7.64
N LYS A 84 10.58 -1.75 7.69
CA LYS A 84 9.14 -1.52 7.65
C LYS A 84 8.50 -2.10 6.39
N ALA A 85 9.02 -1.78 5.21
CA ALA A 85 8.46 -2.23 3.94
C ALA A 85 8.68 -3.73 3.71
N LEU A 86 9.81 -4.28 4.17
CA LEU A 86 10.11 -5.71 4.08
C LEU A 86 9.11 -6.54 4.89
N TYR A 87 8.98 -6.25 6.19
CA TYR A 87 8.09 -7.02 7.07
C TYR A 87 6.62 -6.78 6.77
N ASN A 88 6.20 -5.55 6.47
CA ASN A 88 4.77 -5.23 6.45
C ASN A 88 4.14 -5.26 5.06
N HIS A 89 4.94 -5.23 3.99
CA HIS A 89 4.42 -5.28 2.63
C HIS A 89 4.98 -6.45 1.84
N ILE A 90 6.30 -6.56 1.71
CA ILE A 90 6.91 -7.63 0.90
C ILE A 90 6.67 -9.03 1.49
N LEU A 91 6.81 -9.19 2.80
CA LEU A 91 6.51 -10.47 3.44
C LEU A 91 4.99 -10.74 3.44
N ALA A 92 4.18 -9.70 3.60
CA ALA A 92 2.73 -9.79 3.60
C ALA A 92 2.10 -10.09 2.23
N SER A 93 2.83 -9.83 1.14
CA SER A 93 2.38 -9.99 -0.25
C SER A 93 2.60 -11.40 -0.82
N GLN A 94 3.00 -12.35 0.02
CA GLN A 94 3.21 -13.74 -0.37
C GLN A 94 2.42 -14.66 0.55
N ASP A 95 1.62 -15.56 -0.03
CA ASP A 95 1.04 -16.67 0.72
C ASP A 95 2.17 -17.56 1.28
N PRO A 96 2.27 -17.75 2.61
CA PRO A 96 3.31 -18.54 3.24
C PRO A 96 3.23 -20.04 2.89
N ILE A 97 2.07 -20.54 2.42
CA ILE A 97 1.88 -21.95 2.09
C ILE A 97 2.12 -22.21 0.60
N SER A 98 1.35 -21.57 -0.30
CA SER A 98 1.50 -21.81 -1.74
C SER A 98 2.64 -21.03 -2.40
N GLY A 99 3.12 -19.96 -1.74
CA GLY A 99 4.09 -19.04 -2.31
C GLY A 99 3.50 -18.07 -3.34
N MET A 100 2.20 -18.08 -3.60
CA MET A 100 1.53 -17.17 -4.53
C MET A 100 1.60 -15.71 -4.06
N LYS A 101 1.56 -14.77 -5.01
CA LYS A 101 1.86 -13.35 -4.80
C LYS A 101 0.62 -12.49 -4.91
N THR A 102 0.58 -11.39 -4.18
CA THR A 102 -0.46 -10.37 -4.31
C THR A 102 -0.03 -9.28 -5.28
N TYR A 103 -0.98 -8.66 -5.97
CA TYR A 103 -0.73 -7.44 -6.75
C TYR A 103 -0.83 -6.21 -5.86
N PHE A 104 -2.07 -5.87 -5.47
CA PHE A 104 -2.41 -4.83 -4.52
C PHE A 104 -2.50 -5.41 -3.11
N VAL A 105 -1.99 -4.65 -2.15
CA VAL A 105 -2.15 -4.93 -0.73
C VAL A 105 -3.12 -3.91 -0.17
N SER A 106 -4.41 -4.26 -0.26
CA SER A 106 -5.52 -3.36 0.01
C SER A 106 -5.43 -2.71 1.40
N THR A 107 -5.74 -1.43 1.46
CA THR A 107 -5.91 -0.67 2.71
C THR A 107 -7.38 -0.38 3.01
N LYS A 108 -8.30 -0.83 2.16
CA LYS A 108 -9.74 -0.70 2.35
C LYS A 108 -10.16 -1.47 3.61
N PRO A 109 -10.86 -0.83 4.55
CA PRO A 109 -11.34 -1.51 5.75
C PRO A 109 -12.22 -2.72 5.40
N GLY A 110 -11.92 -3.87 6.01
CA GLY A 110 -12.73 -5.08 5.86
C GLY A 110 -12.60 -5.76 4.50
N HIS A 111 -11.57 -5.43 3.72
CA HIS A 111 -11.26 -6.15 2.49
C HIS A 111 -10.31 -7.33 2.77
N PHE A 112 -9.80 -7.97 1.72
CA PHE A 112 -8.89 -9.12 1.79
C PHE A 112 -7.80 -9.03 0.71
N LYS A 113 -6.79 -9.91 0.79
CA LYS A 113 -5.71 -10.03 -0.20
C LYS A 113 -6.15 -10.95 -1.34
N VAL A 114 -5.83 -10.58 -2.58
CA VAL A 114 -5.96 -11.46 -3.75
C VAL A 114 -4.60 -11.99 -4.14
N TYR A 115 -4.51 -13.30 -4.42
CA TYR A 115 -3.29 -13.99 -4.82
C TYR A 115 -3.35 -14.43 -6.28
N CYS A 116 -2.19 -14.46 -6.92
CA CYS A 116 -2.02 -14.98 -8.26
C CYS A 116 -2.32 -16.47 -8.33
N SER A 117 -2.93 -16.92 -9.42
CA SER A 117 -2.97 -18.33 -9.77
C SER A 117 -1.58 -18.88 -10.13
N PRO A 118 -1.30 -20.18 -9.92
CA PRO A 118 0.02 -20.75 -10.17
C PRO A 118 0.52 -20.65 -11.62
N ASP A 119 -0.38 -20.76 -12.60
CA ASP A 119 -0.03 -21.00 -14.01
C ASP A 119 -0.73 -20.05 -15.00
N LYS A 120 -1.57 -19.13 -14.54
CA LYS A 120 -2.38 -18.26 -15.42
C LYS A 120 -2.31 -16.77 -15.11
N SER A 121 -1.62 -16.38 -14.04
CA SER A 121 -1.51 -14.98 -13.59
C SER A 121 -0.14 -14.39 -13.93
N PHE A 122 -0.04 -13.76 -15.09
CA PHE A 122 1.21 -13.18 -15.62
C PHE A 122 1.35 -11.68 -15.32
N TRP A 123 1.11 -11.29 -14.08
CA TRP A 123 1.15 -9.89 -13.66
C TRP A 123 2.59 -9.40 -13.45
N CYS A 124 2.80 -8.08 -13.49
CA CYS A 124 4.10 -7.50 -13.13
C CYS A 124 4.52 -7.92 -11.70
N CYS A 125 3.56 -7.96 -10.77
CA CYS A 125 3.75 -8.38 -9.37
C CYS A 125 4.02 -9.88 -9.22
N THR A 126 3.60 -10.72 -10.17
CA THR A 126 4.06 -12.12 -10.23
C THR A 126 5.56 -12.15 -10.46
N GLY A 127 6.05 -11.38 -11.45
CA GLY A 127 7.47 -11.32 -11.80
C GLY A 127 8.35 -10.76 -10.68
N SER A 128 8.00 -9.59 -10.12
CA SER A 128 8.75 -9.01 -9.00
C SER A 128 8.63 -9.86 -7.73
N GLY A 129 7.46 -10.44 -7.49
CA GLY A 129 7.19 -11.34 -6.37
C GLY A 129 8.05 -12.60 -6.40
N MET A 130 8.32 -13.17 -7.58
CA MET A 130 9.25 -14.32 -7.74
C MET A 130 10.68 -13.98 -7.29
N GLU A 131 11.11 -12.73 -7.44
CA GLU A 131 12.45 -12.30 -7.02
C GLU A 131 12.58 -12.04 -5.52
N ASN A 132 11.47 -11.73 -4.82
CA ASN A 132 11.50 -11.27 -3.43
C ASN A 132 12.17 -12.25 -2.45
N PRO A 133 11.83 -13.56 -2.42
CA PRO A 133 12.42 -14.49 -1.46
C PRO A 133 13.95 -14.60 -1.56
N CYS A 134 14.48 -14.56 -2.79
CA CYS A 134 15.91 -14.59 -3.04
C CYS A 134 16.66 -13.34 -2.54
N LYS A 135 15.94 -12.30 -2.10
CA LYS A 135 16.49 -11.03 -1.66
C LYS A 135 16.35 -10.78 -0.16
N TYR A 136 15.68 -11.66 0.60
CA TYR A 136 15.53 -11.47 2.06
C TYR A 136 16.86 -11.41 2.82
N SER A 137 17.91 -12.01 2.28
CA SER A 137 19.26 -11.92 2.86
C SER A 137 19.97 -10.59 2.59
N ARG A 138 19.45 -9.75 1.68
CA ARG A 138 20.07 -8.47 1.35
C ARG A 138 19.92 -7.48 2.48
N ASN A 139 20.98 -6.70 2.70
CA ASN A 139 21.05 -5.68 3.73
C ASN A 139 20.76 -6.18 5.15
N ILE A 140 20.81 -7.50 5.42
CA ILE A 140 20.97 -7.97 6.80
C ILE A 140 22.28 -7.40 7.36
N TYR A 141 23.33 -7.50 6.55
CA TYR A 141 24.63 -6.91 6.81
C TYR A 141 25.01 -5.94 5.70
N TYR A 142 25.86 -4.98 6.05
CA TYR A 142 26.63 -4.18 5.09
C TYR A 142 28.07 -4.08 5.58
N THR A 143 29.03 -4.11 4.67
CA THR A 143 30.45 -4.06 5.02
C THR A 143 31.19 -3.04 4.19
N ASN A 144 32.06 -2.26 4.85
CA ASN A 144 33.10 -1.47 4.20
C ASN A 144 34.49 -2.02 4.60
N GLU A 145 35.57 -1.26 4.40
CA GLU A 145 36.94 -1.72 4.71
C GLU A 145 37.12 -2.10 6.19
N ASN A 146 36.51 -1.37 7.14
CA ASN A 146 36.79 -1.52 8.57
C ASN A 146 35.57 -1.97 9.41
N ASP A 147 34.37 -1.81 8.87
CA ASP A 147 33.13 -1.91 9.64
C ASP A 147 32.23 -3.03 9.12
N VAL A 148 31.55 -3.68 10.07
CA VAL A 148 30.43 -4.59 9.81
C VAL A 148 29.17 -3.98 10.39
N TYR A 149 28.26 -3.55 9.53
CA TYR A 149 26.94 -3.06 9.89
C TYR A 149 25.96 -4.22 9.99
N VAL A 150 25.24 -4.30 11.10
CA VAL A 150 24.13 -5.23 11.35
C VAL A 150 22.85 -4.42 11.28
N ASN A 151 22.16 -4.54 10.16
CA ASN A 151 21.02 -3.70 9.79
C ASN A 151 19.69 -4.39 10.07
N LEU A 152 19.52 -5.66 9.70
CA LEU A 152 18.29 -6.41 9.96
C LEU A 152 18.55 -7.52 10.97
N PHE A 153 17.58 -7.73 11.85
CA PHE A 153 17.63 -8.77 12.88
C PHE A 153 16.96 -10.03 12.36
N ILE A 154 17.62 -10.68 11.40
CA ILE A 154 17.15 -11.91 10.75
C ILE A 154 18.21 -12.98 11.00
N SER A 155 17.79 -14.17 11.43
CA SER A 155 18.75 -15.26 11.67
C SER A 155 19.49 -15.62 10.38
N SER A 156 20.82 -15.57 10.44
CA SER A 156 21.67 -15.62 9.25
C SER A 156 23.14 -15.81 9.64
N SER A 157 23.95 -16.24 8.68
CA SER A 157 25.41 -16.26 8.80
C SER A 157 26.00 -15.46 7.66
N ILE A 158 27.07 -14.73 7.94
CA ILE A 158 27.90 -14.06 6.92
C ILE A 158 29.36 -14.45 7.11
N GLU A 159 30.02 -14.73 6.00
CA GLU A 159 31.45 -14.98 5.92
C GLU A 159 32.08 -13.86 5.10
N LEU A 160 33.05 -13.16 5.70
CA LEU A 160 33.76 -12.05 5.09
C LEU A 160 35.19 -12.48 4.87
N GLU A 161 35.47 -13.11 3.72
CA GLU A 161 36.79 -13.65 3.37
C GLU A 161 37.88 -12.58 3.45
N ASP A 162 37.60 -11.36 2.98
CA ASP A 162 38.48 -10.19 3.01
C ASP A 162 38.89 -9.80 4.44
N LYS A 163 38.07 -10.14 5.41
CA LYS A 163 38.27 -9.90 6.84
C LYS A 163 38.54 -11.17 7.63
N SER A 164 38.56 -12.35 7.00
CA SER A 164 38.72 -13.63 7.69
C SER A 164 37.81 -13.78 8.93
N ILE A 165 36.60 -13.22 8.88
CA ILE A 165 35.63 -13.24 9.98
C ILE A 165 34.34 -13.91 9.53
N LYS A 166 33.81 -14.78 10.38
CA LYS A 166 32.52 -15.42 10.20
C LYS A 166 31.62 -15.06 11.38
N ILE A 167 30.45 -14.49 11.07
CA ILE A 167 29.48 -14.03 12.04
C ILE A 167 28.19 -14.83 11.86
N ASN A 168 27.65 -15.32 12.97
CA ASN A 168 26.36 -16.01 13.02
C ASN A 168 25.39 -15.22 13.92
N GLN A 169 24.26 -14.82 13.36
CA GLN A 169 23.16 -14.15 14.04
C GLN A 169 22.03 -15.15 14.31
N ILE A 170 21.71 -15.32 15.58
CA ILE A 170 20.68 -16.24 16.07
C ILE A 170 19.59 -15.40 16.74
N THR A 171 18.38 -15.50 16.19
CA THR A 171 17.20 -14.79 16.69
C THR A 171 15.93 -15.41 16.13
N ASP A 172 14.84 -15.35 16.87
CA ASP A 172 13.47 -15.56 16.39
C ASP A 172 12.72 -14.22 16.20
N PHE A 173 13.45 -13.10 16.10
CA PHE A 173 12.85 -11.80 15.82
C PHE A 173 12.01 -11.87 14.53
N PRO A 174 10.78 -11.33 14.54
CA PRO A 174 10.20 -10.45 15.55
C PRO A 174 9.37 -11.14 16.64
N LYS A 175 9.34 -12.48 16.73
CA LYS A 175 8.62 -13.22 17.77
C LYS A 175 9.26 -13.08 19.15
N GLU A 176 10.58 -12.86 19.17
CA GLU A 176 11.33 -12.48 20.36
C GLU A 176 12.01 -11.11 20.21
N GLU A 177 12.30 -10.48 21.35
CA GLU A 177 12.86 -9.12 21.46
C GLU A 177 14.36 -9.16 21.73
N LYS A 178 15.07 -10.14 21.15
CA LYS A 178 16.51 -10.30 21.33
C LYS A 178 17.15 -10.84 20.07
N THR A 179 18.42 -10.51 19.88
CA THR A 179 19.27 -11.14 18.87
C THR A 179 20.64 -11.40 19.47
N LYS A 180 21.24 -12.53 19.10
CA LYS A 180 22.57 -12.92 19.52
C LYS A 180 23.48 -12.98 18.31
N ILE A 181 24.60 -12.28 18.36
CA ILE A 181 25.66 -12.33 17.35
C ILE A 181 26.82 -13.13 17.94
N ILE A 182 27.29 -14.14 17.21
CA ILE A 182 28.40 -15.01 17.59
C ILE A 182 29.52 -14.87 16.56
N ILE A 183 30.74 -14.65 17.04
CA ILE A 183 31.94 -14.71 16.19
C ILE A 183 32.37 -16.17 16.08
N GLU A 184 32.11 -16.80 14.93
CA GLU A 184 32.46 -18.22 14.71
C GLU A 184 33.92 -18.40 14.30
N GLU A 185 34.44 -17.46 13.51
CA GLU A 185 35.80 -17.44 12.99
C GLU A 185 36.31 -15.99 12.93
N THR A 186 37.59 -15.80 13.19
CA THR A 186 38.30 -14.52 13.19
C THR A 186 39.80 -14.81 13.21
N ASN A 187 40.62 -13.93 12.65
CA ASN A 187 42.08 -13.96 12.74
C ASN A 187 42.61 -13.02 13.85
N ASP A 188 41.79 -12.73 14.85
CA ASP A 188 42.06 -11.79 15.94
C ASP A 188 42.40 -10.38 15.43
N LEU A 189 41.74 -9.92 14.37
CA LEU A 189 41.80 -8.52 13.94
C LEU A 189 40.75 -7.68 14.67
N SER A 190 41.03 -6.37 14.78
CA SER A 190 40.09 -5.43 15.37
C SER A 190 39.07 -4.97 14.34
N TYR A 191 37.79 -5.19 14.64
CA TYR A 191 36.67 -4.75 13.78
C TYR A 191 35.72 -3.87 14.57
N GLU A 192 35.14 -2.89 13.90
CA GLU A 192 34.00 -2.16 14.43
C GLU A 192 32.71 -2.85 13.97
N ILE A 193 31.98 -3.43 14.92
CA ILE A 193 30.63 -3.94 14.66
C ILE A 193 29.65 -2.82 14.98
N LYS A 194 28.88 -2.41 13.96
CA LYS A 194 27.89 -1.34 14.03
C LYS A 194 26.49 -1.93 14.02
N ILE A 195 25.76 -1.84 15.12
CA ILE A 195 24.42 -2.43 15.23
C ILE A 195 23.38 -1.32 15.14
N ARG A 196 22.41 -1.47 14.25
CA ARG A 196 21.35 -0.47 14.04
C ARG A 196 20.55 -0.25 15.33
N ILE A 197 20.23 1.01 15.61
CA ILE A 197 19.23 1.43 16.60
C ILE A 197 17.95 1.77 15.83
N PRO A 198 16.92 0.92 15.86
CA PRO A 198 15.70 1.14 15.09
C PRO A 198 14.88 2.34 15.57
N TYR A 199 14.19 3.03 14.67
CA TYR A 199 13.35 4.20 15.02
C TYR A 199 12.24 3.90 16.04
N TRP A 200 11.78 2.66 16.11
CA TRP A 200 10.67 2.22 16.98
C TRP A 200 11.13 1.87 18.40
N LEU A 201 12.43 1.85 18.66
CA LEU A 201 12.98 1.51 19.97
C LEU A 201 12.84 2.72 20.90
N ASN A 202 11.89 2.66 21.84
CA ASN A 202 11.62 3.75 22.78
C ASN A 202 12.61 3.81 23.96
N ASN A 203 13.22 2.68 24.30
CA ASN A 203 14.18 2.56 25.39
C ASN A 203 15.62 2.49 24.85
N ASP A 204 16.60 2.68 25.73
CA ASP A 204 17.99 2.44 25.35
C ASP A 204 18.22 0.99 24.94
N ILE A 205 18.87 0.79 23.79
CA ILE A 205 19.36 -0.51 23.36
C ILE A 205 20.33 -1.07 24.40
N LYS A 206 20.14 -2.33 24.78
CA LYS A 206 21.00 -3.02 25.75
C LYS A 206 21.86 -4.01 25.00
N VAL A 207 23.17 -3.93 25.21
CA VAL A 207 24.14 -4.87 24.64
C VAL A 207 25.10 -5.38 25.69
N MET A 208 25.32 -6.70 25.68
CA MET A 208 26.30 -7.37 26.51
C MET A 208 27.31 -8.10 25.63
N LEU A 209 28.59 -8.00 25.98
CA LEU A 209 29.67 -8.79 25.38
C LEU A 209 30.08 -9.88 26.36
N ASN A 210 29.94 -11.15 25.98
CA ASN A 210 30.29 -12.30 26.83
C ASN A 210 29.67 -12.19 28.23
N ASN A 211 28.37 -11.88 28.30
CA ASN A 211 27.59 -11.63 29.52
C ASN A 211 28.01 -10.41 30.36
N ASN A 212 28.95 -9.58 29.89
CA ASN A 212 29.37 -8.37 30.58
C ASN A 212 28.76 -7.13 29.90
N LYS A 213 28.29 -6.18 30.71
CA LYS A 213 27.89 -4.87 30.21
C LYS A 213 29.10 -4.15 29.63
N ILE A 214 28.94 -3.57 28.45
CA ILE A 214 29.98 -2.81 27.77
C ILE A 214 29.54 -1.36 27.55
N ASN A 215 30.52 -0.47 27.44
CA ASN A 215 30.29 0.87 26.94
C ASN A 215 30.44 0.85 25.41
N PHE A 216 29.58 1.58 24.71
CA PHE A 216 29.61 1.73 23.26
C PHE A 216 29.29 3.17 22.88
N LYS A 217 29.73 3.57 21.68
CA LYS A 217 29.39 4.88 21.13
C LYS A 217 28.07 4.77 20.38
N LYS A 218 27.23 5.80 20.45
CA LYS A 218 26.04 5.95 19.60
C LYS A 218 26.33 7.03 18.57
N GLU A 219 26.26 6.69 17.29
CA GLU A 219 26.50 7.63 16.20
C GLU A 219 25.63 7.29 15.00
N GLN A 220 24.98 8.31 14.42
CA GLN A 220 24.20 8.19 13.17
C GLN A 220 23.15 7.06 13.14
N GLY A 221 22.58 6.71 14.30
CA GLY A 221 21.59 5.63 14.43
C GLY A 221 22.17 4.23 14.60
N TYR A 222 23.45 4.12 14.93
CA TYR A 222 24.13 2.85 15.24
C TYR A 222 24.78 2.91 16.61
N ILE A 223 24.87 1.77 17.27
CA ILE A 223 25.89 1.55 18.30
C ILE A 223 27.15 1.02 17.63
N SER A 224 28.30 1.56 18.00
CA SER A 224 29.59 1.12 17.47
C SER A 224 30.40 0.45 18.57
N ILE A 225 30.79 -0.80 18.31
CA ILE A 225 31.58 -1.62 19.23
C ILE A 225 32.88 -1.99 18.52
N PHE A 226 33.93 -1.27 18.86
CA PHE A 226 35.29 -1.60 18.45
C PHE A 226 35.91 -2.56 19.46
N ASN A 227 36.31 -3.74 19.00
CA ASN A 227 36.93 -4.76 19.85
C ASN A 227 37.90 -5.64 19.07
N LEU A 228 38.80 -6.31 19.81
CA LEU A 228 39.61 -7.42 19.32
C LEU A 228 38.76 -8.70 19.45
N TRP A 229 38.11 -9.10 18.36
CA TRP A 229 37.17 -10.20 18.37
C TRP A 229 37.86 -11.55 18.38
N LYS A 230 37.42 -12.43 19.27
CA LYS A 230 37.87 -13.81 19.38
C LYS A 230 36.78 -14.78 18.96
N LYS A 231 37.18 -15.95 18.49
CA LYS A 231 36.25 -17.06 18.27
C LYS A 231 35.47 -17.37 19.55
N GLY A 232 34.15 -17.42 19.43
CA GLY A 232 33.23 -17.67 20.53
C GLY A 232 32.78 -16.40 21.26
N ASP A 233 33.27 -15.22 20.90
CA ASP A 233 32.71 -13.97 21.43
C ASP A 233 31.23 -13.84 21.06
N THR A 234 30.45 -13.35 22.01
CA THR A 234 29.00 -13.22 21.90
C THR A 234 28.55 -11.81 22.23
N LEU A 235 27.73 -11.23 21.35
CA LEU A 235 26.96 -10.02 21.62
C LEU A 235 25.50 -10.39 21.79
N ASP A 236 24.96 -10.19 22.99
CA ASP A 236 23.54 -10.30 23.28
C ASP A 236 22.90 -8.91 23.20
N ILE A 237 21.96 -8.72 22.28
CA ILE A 237 21.26 -7.45 22.04
C ILE A 237 19.79 -7.60 22.43
N SER A 238 19.29 -6.70 23.27
CA SER A 238 17.86 -6.58 23.58
C SER A 238 17.20 -5.49 22.75
N LEU A 239 16.08 -5.84 22.13
CA LEU A 239 15.32 -5.05 21.18
C LEU A 239 13.89 -4.87 21.71
N ASP A 240 13.76 -4.30 22.91
CA ASP A 240 12.50 -4.18 23.66
C ASP A 240 11.39 -3.53 22.81
N MET A 241 10.50 -4.35 22.24
CA MET A 241 9.43 -3.90 21.34
C MET A 241 8.26 -3.35 22.16
N ASN A 242 7.67 -2.26 21.68
CA ASN A 242 6.54 -1.62 22.35
C ASN A 242 5.40 -1.38 21.36
N LEU A 243 4.18 -1.33 21.90
CA LEU A 243 3.01 -0.87 21.15
C LEU A 243 3.14 0.62 20.89
N HIS A 244 2.86 1.04 19.67
CA HIS A 244 2.75 2.45 19.29
C HIS A 244 1.72 2.64 18.18
N ILE A 245 1.42 3.90 17.84
CA ILE A 245 0.38 4.26 16.88
C ILE A 245 0.99 5.04 15.73
N TYR A 246 0.69 4.61 14.52
CA TYR A 246 0.80 5.45 13.34
C TYR A 246 -0.54 6.16 13.10
N THR A 247 -0.51 7.47 12.86
CA THR A 247 -1.69 8.26 12.47
C THR A 247 -1.60 8.57 10.98
N SER A 248 -2.70 8.37 10.24
CA SER A 248 -2.75 8.73 8.81
C SER A 248 -2.42 10.21 8.62
N ARG A 249 -1.70 10.50 7.53
CA ARG A 249 -1.35 11.88 7.15
C ARG A 249 -2.56 12.66 6.67
N GLU A 250 -3.53 11.98 6.07
CA GLU A 250 -4.72 12.60 5.48
C GLU A 250 -5.85 12.76 6.50
N ASP A 251 -6.06 11.76 7.36
CA ASP A 251 -7.14 11.75 8.34
C ASP A 251 -6.62 11.40 9.74
N LYS A 252 -6.65 12.37 10.66
CA LYS A 252 -6.20 12.19 12.06
C LYS A 252 -7.04 11.19 12.84
N ASN A 253 -8.22 10.83 12.34
CA ASN A 253 -9.09 9.81 12.92
C ASN A 253 -8.76 8.40 12.40
N LYS A 254 -7.89 8.23 11.42
CA LYS A 254 -7.43 6.91 10.96
C LYS A 254 -6.08 6.58 11.59
N ILE A 255 -6.00 5.46 12.29
CA ILE A 255 -4.80 5.01 12.99
C ILE A 255 -4.44 3.55 12.69
N CYS A 256 -3.17 3.21 12.76
CA CYS A 256 -2.69 1.82 12.74
C CYS A 256 -2.01 1.50 14.06
N PHE A 257 -2.27 0.30 14.60
CA PHE A 257 -1.52 -0.22 15.74
C PHE A 257 -0.23 -0.87 15.24
N MET A 258 0.85 -0.63 15.96
CA MET A 258 2.18 -1.13 15.63
C MET A 258 2.81 -1.82 16.85
N TYR A 259 3.63 -2.85 16.63
CA TYR A 259 4.48 -3.46 17.65
C TYR A 259 5.92 -3.56 17.14
N GLY A 260 6.83 -2.74 17.69
CA GLY A 260 8.16 -2.57 17.10
C GLY A 260 8.06 -2.09 15.64
N PRO A 261 8.66 -2.79 14.65
CA PRO A 261 8.50 -2.44 13.23
C PRO A 261 7.20 -2.97 12.60
N LEU A 262 6.43 -3.79 13.30
CA LEU A 262 5.31 -4.53 12.73
C LEU A 262 4.02 -3.74 12.75
N VAL A 263 3.37 -3.63 11.60
CA VAL A 263 1.97 -3.22 11.48
C VAL A 263 1.08 -4.36 11.97
N LEU A 264 0.21 -4.07 12.91
CA LEU A 264 -0.80 -5.01 13.39
C LEU A 264 -2.11 -4.77 12.64
N ALA A 265 -2.71 -5.84 12.13
CA ALA A 265 -4.02 -5.80 11.48
C ALA A 265 -5.04 -6.58 12.29
N GLY A 266 -6.28 -6.07 12.34
CA GLY A 266 -7.41 -6.80 12.88
C GLY A 266 -7.79 -7.93 11.95
N ALA A 267 -7.84 -9.14 12.50
CA ALA A 267 -8.23 -10.37 11.81
C ALA A 267 -9.73 -10.62 12.01
N PHE A 268 -10.50 -10.56 10.93
CA PHE A 268 -11.95 -10.70 10.95
C PHE A 268 -12.44 -12.04 10.38
N GLY A 269 -11.53 -12.96 10.04
CA GLY A 269 -11.90 -14.28 9.54
C GLY A 269 -12.55 -14.24 8.16
N ARG A 270 -13.43 -15.19 7.87
CA ARG A 270 -13.98 -15.41 6.51
C ARG A 270 -15.44 -14.94 6.35
N GLU A 271 -15.85 -13.94 7.11
CA GLU A 271 -17.18 -13.36 6.95
C GLU A 271 -17.34 -12.75 5.55
N ASN A 272 -18.43 -13.14 4.86
CA ASN A 272 -18.70 -12.79 3.49
C ASN A 272 -17.47 -12.97 2.58
N PHE A 273 -16.62 -13.97 2.81
CA PHE A 273 -15.41 -14.16 2.00
C PHE A 273 -15.78 -14.79 0.63
N PRO A 274 -15.11 -14.42 -0.47
CA PRO A 274 -15.34 -15.08 -1.77
C PRO A 274 -15.04 -16.59 -1.68
N GLU A 275 -15.54 -17.36 -2.65
CA GLU A 275 -15.22 -18.79 -2.75
C GLU A 275 -13.70 -19.02 -2.86
N SER A 276 -13.02 -18.16 -3.63
CA SER A 276 -11.57 -18.15 -3.78
C SER A 276 -11.04 -16.71 -3.84
N ASP A 277 -9.90 -16.48 -3.21
CA ASP A 277 -9.08 -15.27 -3.33
C ASP A 277 -7.82 -15.51 -4.19
N ILE A 278 -7.69 -16.69 -4.80
CA ILE A 278 -6.68 -17.03 -5.80
C ILE A 278 -7.30 -16.87 -7.18
N LEU A 279 -6.82 -15.91 -7.98
CA LEU A 279 -7.45 -15.48 -9.23
C LEU A 279 -6.46 -15.37 -10.38
N GLU A 280 -6.96 -15.58 -11.60
CA GLU A 280 -6.22 -15.31 -12.85
C GLU A 280 -6.06 -13.80 -13.08
N ASP A 281 -7.12 -13.04 -12.79
CA ASP A 281 -7.19 -11.58 -12.88
C ASP A 281 -7.29 -10.96 -11.48
N HIS A 282 -6.32 -10.13 -11.14
CA HIS A 282 -6.22 -9.43 -9.86
C HIS A 282 -7.33 -8.42 -9.58
N LEU A 283 -8.04 -7.91 -10.60
CA LEU A 283 -9.10 -6.91 -10.40
C LEU A 283 -10.49 -7.52 -10.20
N LYS A 284 -10.65 -8.82 -10.46
CA LYS A 284 -11.95 -9.49 -10.50
C LYS A 284 -12.77 -9.34 -9.22
N LEU A 285 -12.14 -9.09 -8.07
CA LEU A 285 -12.82 -8.91 -6.78
C LEU A 285 -12.71 -7.48 -6.22
N ASN A 286 -12.34 -6.49 -7.04
CA ASN A 286 -12.20 -5.11 -6.56
C ASN A 286 -13.49 -4.52 -5.98
N HIS A 287 -14.63 -4.84 -6.60
CA HIS A 287 -15.95 -4.41 -6.15
C HIS A 287 -16.60 -5.39 -5.17
N TYR A 288 -15.86 -6.41 -4.71
CA TYR A 288 -16.39 -7.38 -3.76
C TYR A 288 -16.69 -6.70 -2.42
N LYS A 289 -17.94 -6.84 -1.95
CA LYS A 289 -18.44 -6.16 -0.75
C LYS A 289 -17.52 -6.39 0.45
N SER A 290 -17.07 -5.31 1.07
CA SER A 290 -16.29 -5.35 2.32
C SER A 290 -17.20 -5.61 3.53
N ILE A 291 -16.62 -6.09 4.62
CA ILE A 291 -17.36 -6.22 5.89
C ILE A 291 -17.32 -4.90 6.66
N ASP A 292 -18.27 -4.73 7.56
CA ASP A 292 -18.29 -3.59 8.46
C ASP A 292 -17.19 -3.72 9.51
N ILE A 293 -16.43 -2.65 9.71
CA ILE A 293 -15.34 -2.60 10.68
C ILE A 293 -15.74 -1.72 11.86
N PRO A 294 -15.61 -2.21 13.11
CA PRO A 294 -15.90 -1.42 14.29
C PRO A 294 -15.04 -0.15 14.38
N VAL A 295 -15.67 0.94 14.83
CA VAL A 295 -15.01 2.19 15.18
C VAL A 295 -14.53 2.14 16.62
N ILE A 296 -13.37 2.73 16.90
CA ILE A 296 -12.83 2.86 18.26
C ILE A 296 -13.34 4.16 18.87
N ILE A 297 -14.21 4.07 19.88
CA ILE A 297 -14.66 5.23 20.64
C ILE A 297 -13.82 5.33 21.92
N SER A 298 -13.11 6.43 22.08
CA SER A 298 -12.32 6.67 23.30
C SER A 298 -12.35 8.15 23.69
N LYS A 299 -12.77 8.40 24.93
CA LYS A 299 -12.64 9.72 25.59
C LYS A 299 -11.23 9.99 26.11
N ASN A 300 -10.39 8.95 26.21
CA ASN A 300 -9.00 9.03 26.66
C ASN A 300 -8.04 9.02 25.47
N ASP A 301 -6.95 9.78 25.56
CA ASP A 301 -5.93 9.86 24.52
C ASP A 301 -5.14 8.56 24.33
N ASN A 302 -5.02 7.72 25.36
CA ASN A 302 -4.15 6.53 25.31
C ASN A 302 -4.90 5.26 24.87
N LEU A 303 -5.14 5.15 23.57
CA LEU A 303 -5.78 3.99 22.91
C LEU A 303 -5.02 2.68 23.08
N LEU A 304 -3.73 2.72 23.38
CA LEU A 304 -2.90 1.51 23.53
C LEU A 304 -3.31 0.66 24.73
N ASN A 305 -3.96 1.25 25.75
CA ASN A 305 -4.45 0.53 26.92
C ASN A 305 -5.55 -0.50 26.58
N ASN A 306 -6.21 -0.33 25.43
CA ASN A 306 -7.23 -1.26 24.94
C ASN A 306 -6.63 -2.47 24.21
N VAL A 307 -5.32 -2.46 23.95
CA VAL A 307 -4.60 -3.53 23.25
C VAL A 307 -3.76 -4.32 24.25
N LYS A 308 -4.04 -5.62 24.38
CA LYS A 308 -3.31 -6.50 25.31
C LYS A 308 -2.74 -7.70 24.56
N ARG A 309 -1.44 -7.98 24.74
CA ARG A 309 -0.81 -9.18 24.18
C ARG A 309 -1.43 -10.43 24.81
N ILE A 310 -1.80 -11.40 23.98
CA ILE A 310 -2.44 -12.65 24.42
C ILE A 310 -1.34 -13.60 24.90
N LYS A 311 -1.46 -14.06 26.15
CA LYS A 311 -0.46 -14.94 26.76
C LYS A 311 -0.46 -16.32 26.08
N GLY A 312 0.73 -16.82 25.74
CA GLY A 312 0.89 -18.15 25.11
C GLY A 312 0.67 -18.18 23.60
N LYS A 313 0.43 -17.01 22.99
CA LYS A 313 0.43 -16.79 21.55
C LYS A 313 1.64 -15.94 21.20
N ASP A 314 2.23 -16.14 20.01
CA ASP A 314 3.45 -15.44 19.59
C ASP A 314 3.25 -13.92 19.59
N LEU A 315 2.56 -13.40 18.58
CA LEU A 315 2.34 -11.97 18.35
C LEU A 315 0.85 -11.64 18.16
N GLU A 316 -0.03 -12.35 18.86
CA GLU A 316 -1.46 -12.02 18.89
C GLU A 316 -1.77 -11.04 20.04
N PHE A 317 -2.61 -10.05 19.75
CA PHE A 317 -3.08 -9.06 20.70
C PHE A 317 -4.59 -8.98 20.63
N GLU A 318 -5.25 -8.70 21.74
CA GLU A 318 -6.68 -8.42 21.79
C GLU A 318 -6.89 -6.92 21.87
N LEU A 319 -7.59 -6.37 20.88
CA LEU A 319 -8.11 -5.00 20.89
C LEU A 319 -9.57 -5.03 21.35
N ASN A 320 -9.85 -4.36 22.46
CA ASN A 320 -11.19 -4.23 23.02
C ASN A 320 -11.86 -2.94 22.54
N PHE A 321 -13.09 -3.04 22.02
CA PHE A 321 -13.88 -1.88 21.64
C PHE A 321 -14.80 -1.50 22.81
N ASN A 322 -14.48 -0.39 23.48
CA ASN A 322 -15.36 0.10 24.54
C ASN A 322 -16.56 0.81 23.88
N ASN A 323 -17.77 0.30 24.15
CA ASN A 323 -19.07 0.96 24.00
C ASN A 323 -19.88 0.93 22.68
N TYR A 324 -19.57 0.21 21.58
CA TYR A 324 -20.63 -0.08 20.57
C TYR A 324 -20.40 -1.32 19.69
N VAL A 325 -21.52 -1.74 19.07
CA VAL A 325 -22.00 -3.07 18.69
C VAL A 325 -21.65 -3.48 17.25
N ILE A 326 -20.72 -4.41 17.07
CA ILE A 326 -20.71 -5.51 16.04
C ILE A 326 -19.91 -6.69 16.62
N LYS A 327 -18.81 -6.39 17.33
CA LYS A 327 -17.91 -7.35 17.97
C LYS A 327 -17.25 -6.71 19.20
N GLU A 328 -17.21 -7.40 20.34
CA GLU A 328 -16.66 -6.85 21.61
C GLU A 328 -15.13 -6.67 21.57
N SER A 329 -14.45 -7.56 20.85
CA SER A 329 -13.00 -7.48 20.64
C SER A 329 -12.62 -8.00 19.25
N VAL A 330 -11.42 -7.61 18.80
CA VAL A 330 -10.78 -8.18 17.61
C VAL A 330 -9.36 -8.61 17.94
N ILE A 331 -8.94 -9.72 17.35
CA ILE A 331 -7.56 -10.17 17.41
C ILE A 331 -6.75 -9.34 16.42
N LEU A 332 -5.72 -8.65 16.92
CA LEU A 332 -4.68 -8.05 16.12
C LEU A 332 -3.52 -9.04 15.99
N LYS A 333 -2.97 -9.20 14.79
CA LYS A 333 -1.74 -9.94 14.53
C LYS A 333 -0.86 -9.19 13.53
N PRO A 334 0.45 -9.49 13.43
CA PRO A 334 1.29 -8.90 12.40
C PRO A 334 0.65 -9.07 11.03
N PHE A 335 0.59 -8.00 10.25
CA PHE A 335 -0.14 -8.02 8.99
C PHE A 335 0.44 -9.01 7.96
N TYR A 336 1.73 -9.34 8.10
CA TYR A 336 2.37 -10.38 7.31
C TYR A 336 1.88 -11.80 7.63
N ASP A 337 1.11 -12.00 8.70
CA ASP A 337 0.57 -13.29 9.12
C ASP A 337 -0.96 -13.38 8.88
N VAL A 338 -1.52 -12.40 8.18
CA VAL A 338 -2.94 -12.33 7.80
C VAL A 338 -3.10 -12.80 6.36
N HIS A 339 -3.63 -14.01 6.17
CA HIS A 339 -3.81 -14.64 4.86
C HIS A 339 -5.18 -15.32 4.77
N HIS A 340 -5.80 -15.30 3.58
CA HIS A 340 -7.08 -15.95 3.30
C HIS A 340 -8.22 -15.57 4.27
N GLU A 341 -8.24 -14.33 4.72
CA GLU A 341 -9.23 -13.77 5.62
C GLU A 341 -9.41 -12.25 5.43
N ARG A 342 -10.52 -11.73 5.95
CA ARG A 342 -10.84 -10.31 6.04
C ARG A 342 -9.94 -9.63 7.06
N TYR A 343 -9.51 -8.41 6.74
CA TYR A 343 -8.65 -7.66 7.65
C TYR A 343 -8.92 -6.16 7.67
N ASN A 344 -8.38 -5.50 8.69
CA ASN A 344 -8.31 -4.05 8.75
C ASN A 344 -6.95 -3.59 9.30
N ILE A 345 -6.31 -2.65 8.60
CA ILE A 345 -5.05 -2.03 9.04
C ILE A 345 -5.33 -0.67 9.71
N TYR A 346 -6.18 0.14 9.07
CA TYR A 346 -6.50 1.50 9.51
C TYR A 346 -7.82 1.51 10.26
N PHE A 347 -7.76 1.68 11.58
CA PHE A 347 -8.94 1.82 12.43
C PHE A 347 -9.37 3.27 12.51
N THR A 348 -10.69 3.50 12.42
CA THR A 348 -11.26 4.81 12.71
C THR A 348 -11.36 4.99 14.22
N LYS A 349 -10.87 6.13 14.75
CA LYS A 349 -11.04 6.55 16.13
C LYS A 349 -11.96 7.76 16.24
N MET A 350 -12.76 7.84 17.30
CA MET A 350 -13.67 8.95 17.59
C MET A 350 -13.69 9.27 19.09
N THR A 351 -14.05 10.51 19.42
CA THR A 351 -14.12 11.01 20.80
C THR A 351 -15.50 10.89 21.43
N SER A 352 -16.57 10.79 20.63
CA SER A 352 -17.95 10.71 21.12
C SER A 352 -18.85 9.89 20.19
N GLU A 353 -19.94 9.36 20.75
CA GLU A 353 -20.98 8.63 20.01
C GLU A 353 -21.86 9.56 19.15
N GLU A 354 -22.00 10.84 19.52
CA GLU A 354 -22.76 11.83 18.74
C GLU A 354 -22.15 12.12 17.36
N ASP A 355 -20.88 11.74 17.17
CA ASP A 355 -20.25 11.81 15.87
C ASP A 355 -20.67 10.64 14.95
N LEU A 356 -21.22 9.52 15.47
CA LEU A 356 -21.64 8.33 14.71
C LEU A 356 -22.73 8.61 13.67
N ASP A 357 -23.62 9.58 13.93
CA ASP A 357 -24.75 9.94 13.06
C ASP A 357 -24.37 10.89 11.91
N LYS A 358 -23.12 11.37 11.85
CA LYS A 358 -22.60 12.09 10.68
C LYS A 358 -22.13 11.07 9.66
N ASP A 359 -23.01 10.71 8.71
CA ASP A 359 -22.74 9.78 7.60
C ASP A 359 -21.25 9.70 7.20
N PHE A 360 -20.60 8.59 7.57
CA PHE A 360 -19.15 8.41 7.50
C PHE A 360 -18.60 8.02 6.13
N LEU A 361 -19.46 7.73 5.16
CA LEU A 361 -19.00 7.49 3.81
C LEU A 361 -18.83 8.83 3.13
N SER A 362 -17.58 9.18 2.81
CA SER A 362 -17.35 10.21 1.81
C SER A 362 -18.15 9.86 0.55
N TYR A 363 -18.57 10.87 -0.21
CA TYR A 363 -19.31 10.68 -1.46
C TYR A 363 -18.65 9.65 -2.38
N ASP A 364 -17.31 9.62 -2.41
CA ASP A 364 -16.52 8.67 -3.18
C ASP A 364 -16.61 7.24 -2.65
N GLU A 365 -16.67 7.03 -1.33
CA GLU A 365 -16.87 5.72 -0.74
C GLU A 365 -18.29 5.19 -0.97
N LEU A 366 -19.29 6.07 -0.92
CA LEU A 366 -20.66 5.70 -1.28
C LEU A 366 -20.73 5.31 -2.76
N LEU A 367 -20.10 6.08 -3.64
CA LEU A 367 -20.03 5.79 -5.08
C LEU A 367 -19.33 4.45 -5.35
N GLU A 368 -18.24 4.17 -4.66
CA GLU A 368 -17.51 2.92 -4.82
C GLU A 368 -18.34 1.72 -4.34
N SER A 369 -19.09 1.86 -3.24
CA SER A 369 -19.93 0.78 -2.69
C SER A 369 -21.07 0.32 -3.61
N ILE A 370 -21.41 1.15 -4.61
CA ILE A 370 -22.50 0.90 -5.55
C ILE A 370 -22.00 0.62 -6.97
N THR A 371 -20.68 0.68 -7.15
CA THR A 371 -20.02 0.46 -8.44
C THR A 371 -19.97 -1.03 -8.74
N ILE A 372 -20.41 -1.41 -9.93
CA ILE A 372 -20.40 -2.78 -10.44
C ILE A 372 -19.09 -3.06 -11.17
N ASP A 373 -18.72 -2.15 -12.08
CA ASP A 373 -17.48 -2.17 -12.85
C ASP A 373 -17.10 -0.74 -13.25
N LYS A 374 -15.82 -0.48 -13.50
CA LYS A 374 -15.29 0.87 -13.69
C LYS A 374 -14.01 0.87 -14.52
N ILE A 375 -13.92 1.88 -15.37
CA ILE A 375 -12.69 2.30 -16.04
C ILE A 375 -12.33 3.74 -15.65
N ASN A 376 -11.09 3.97 -15.22
CA ASN A 376 -10.47 5.30 -15.23
C ASN A 376 -9.71 5.48 -16.55
N PHE A 377 -9.86 6.65 -17.17
CA PHE A 377 -9.14 6.95 -18.41
C PHE A 377 -7.71 7.42 -18.12
N ASN A 378 -6.82 7.21 -19.08
CA ASN A 378 -5.37 7.45 -18.92
C ASN A 378 -4.69 6.53 -17.89
N GLU A 379 -5.33 5.43 -17.50
CA GLU A 379 -4.74 4.36 -16.70
C GLU A 379 -4.53 3.13 -17.59
N GLN A 380 -3.28 2.90 -18.00
CA GLN A 380 -2.93 1.97 -19.07
C GLN A 380 -3.49 0.56 -18.84
N GLN A 381 -3.39 0.03 -17.62
CA GLN A 381 -3.80 -1.33 -17.31
C GLN A 381 -5.33 -1.49 -17.46
N MET A 382 -6.10 -0.58 -16.89
CA MET A 382 -7.55 -0.58 -17.03
C MET A 382 -8.00 -0.37 -18.47
N GLU A 383 -7.37 0.51 -19.25
CA GLU A 383 -7.74 0.68 -20.67
C GLU A 383 -7.53 -0.62 -21.48
N ILE A 384 -6.50 -1.42 -21.17
CA ILE A 384 -6.25 -2.72 -21.80
C ILE A 384 -7.33 -3.73 -21.40
N GLU A 385 -7.63 -3.84 -20.10
CA GLU A 385 -8.57 -4.84 -19.56
C GLU A 385 -10.01 -4.62 -20.04
N HIS A 386 -10.41 -3.36 -20.16
CA HIS A 386 -11.71 -2.96 -20.69
C HIS A 386 -11.72 -2.89 -22.23
N LYS A 387 -10.67 -3.40 -22.91
CA LYS A 387 -10.53 -3.45 -24.38
C LYS A 387 -10.82 -2.11 -25.05
N LEU A 388 -10.24 -1.04 -24.51
CA LEU A 388 -10.48 0.30 -24.99
C LEU A 388 -10.06 0.43 -26.47
N SER A 389 -10.96 0.97 -27.28
CA SER A 389 -10.73 1.29 -28.69
C SER A 389 -11.10 2.75 -28.94
N SER A 390 -10.37 3.43 -29.82
CA SER A 390 -10.65 4.84 -30.08
C SER A 390 -10.28 5.28 -31.49
N THR A 391 -10.86 6.39 -31.92
CA THR A 391 -10.58 7.07 -33.19
C THR A 391 -10.67 8.57 -32.96
N ASN A 392 -9.65 9.32 -33.39
CA ASN A 392 -9.55 10.76 -33.17
C ASN A 392 -9.82 11.16 -31.70
N SER A 393 -9.08 10.52 -30.79
CA SER A 393 -9.19 10.70 -29.35
C SER A 393 -7.80 10.84 -28.73
N ILE A 394 -7.70 11.68 -27.70
CA ILE A 394 -6.50 11.84 -26.88
C ILE A 394 -6.76 11.30 -25.47
N SER A 395 -5.69 10.91 -24.80
CA SER A 395 -5.67 10.58 -23.38
C SER A 395 -4.50 11.34 -22.76
N ASP A 396 -4.72 11.97 -21.60
CA ASP A 396 -3.69 12.72 -20.89
C ASP A 396 -4.05 12.85 -19.40
N TYR A 397 -3.17 13.44 -18.59
CA TYR A 397 -3.38 13.70 -17.18
C TYR A 397 -3.69 15.18 -16.93
N SER A 398 -4.84 15.47 -16.31
CA SER A 398 -5.18 16.83 -15.91
C SER A 398 -4.48 17.20 -14.61
N LEU A 399 -3.47 18.07 -14.67
CA LEU A 399 -2.81 18.63 -13.48
C LEU A 399 -3.77 19.44 -12.60
N GLU A 400 -4.79 20.05 -13.20
CA GLU A 400 -5.79 20.86 -12.50
C GLU A 400 -6.69 20.03 -11.60
N TYR A 401 -7.11 18.85 -12.09
CA TYR A 401 -8.01 17.96 -11.35
C TYR A 401 -7.29 16.80 -10.66
N GLY A 402 -6.01 16.56 -11.00
CA GLY A 402 -5.25 15.43 -10.48
C GLY A 402 -5.80 14.08 -10.95
N MET A 403 -6.31 14.02 -12.19
CA MET A 403 -6.99 12.85 -12.74
C MET A 403 -6.62 12.63 -14.20
N GLY A 404 -6.48 11.36 -14.58
CA GLY A 404 -6.42 10.93 -15.97
C GLY A 404 -7.74 11.18 -16.70
N TYR A 405 -7.68 11.56 -17.98
CA TYR A 405 -8.87 11.79 -18.80
C TYR A 405 -8.68 11.32 -20.23
N ARG A 406 -9.81 11.12 -20.90
CA ARG A 406 -9.89 10.88 -22.35
C ARG A 406 -10.90 11.82 -22.98
N GLU A 407 -10.58 12.26 -24.19
CA GLU A 407 -11.40 13.19 -24.98
C GLU A 407 -11.39 12.77 -26.46
N ALA A 408 -12.52 12.92 -27.15
CA ALA A 408 -12.61 12.68 -28.60
C ALA A 408 -13.10 13.91 -29.35
N PHE A 409 -12.69 14.04 -30.62
CA PHE A 409 -12.90 15.21 -31.46
C PHE A 409 -13.48 14.85 -32.83
N GLU A 410 -14.17 15.79 -33.48
CA GLU A 410 -14.56 15.74 -34.91
C GLU A 410 -15.19 14.40 -35.33
N ASN A 411 -16.31 14.02 -34.72
CA ASN A 411 -16.97 12.71 -34.90
C ASN A 411 -16.14 11.47 -34.49
N GLY A 412 -14.98 11.67 -33.88
CA GLY A 412 -14.20 10.64 -33.22
C GLY A 412 -14.94 9.99 -32.06
N TYR A 413 -14.39 8.90 -31.54
CA TYR A 413 -14.98 8.16 -30.43
C TYR A 413 -13.93 7.46 -29.58
N PHE A 414 -14.33 7.04 -28.41
CA PHE A 414 -13.71 5.96 -27.67
C PHE A 414 -14.78 5.02 -27.13
N SER A 415 -14.45 3.73 -27.08
CA SER A 415 -15.32 2.67 -26.59
C SER A 415 -14.57 1.69 -25.72
N PHE A 416 -15.29 1.08 -24.78
CA PHE A 416 -14.75 0.17 -23.78
C PHE A 416 -15.85 -0.80 -23.33
N LEU A 417 -15.46 -1.94 -22.80
CA LEU A 417 -16.35 -2.97 -22.29
C LEU A 417 -16.44 -2.87 -20.77
N LEU A 418 -17.65 -2.87 -20.21
CA LEU A 418 -17.89 -2.98 -18.77
C LEU A 418 -18.67 -4.26 -18.46
N ASP A 419 -18.28 -4.96 -17.39
CA ASP A 419 -18.98 -6.10 -16.83
C ASP A 419 -20.22 -5.64 -16.05
N THR A 420 -21.30 -6.42 -16.13
CA THR A 420 -22.56 -6.14 -15.45
C THR A 420 -22.92 -7.28 -14.51
N ASN A 421 -23.74 -6.96 -13.49
CA ASN A 421 -24.31 -7.95 -12.58
C ASN A 421 -25.74 -8.38 -12.97
N LEU A 422 -26.24 -7.92 -14.14
CA LEU A 422 -27.59 -8.18 -14.66
C LEU A 422 -28.75 -7.76 -13.71
N GLU A 423 -28.51 -6.82 -12.80
CA GLU A 423 -29.58 -6.24 -11.96
C GLU A 423 -30.60 -5.43 -12.79
N ASP A 424 -31.79 -5.24 -12.23
CA ASP A 424 -32.92 -4.58 -12.91
C ASP A 424 -32.68 -3.09 -13.18
N GLU A 425 -31.89 -2.42 -12.34
CA GLU A 425 -31.53 -1.01 -12.50
C GLU A 425 -30.02 -0.84 -12.55
N ILE A 426 -29.51 -0.51 -13.74
CA ILE A 426 -28.10 -0.20 -13.95
C ILE A 426 -27.99 1.19 -14.57
N TYR A 427 -27.09 2.00 -14.01
CA TYR A 427 -26.79 3.35 -14.49
C TYR A 427 -25.34 3.43 -14.95
N LEU A 428 -25.12 4.00 -16.14
CA LEU A 428 -23.80 4.49 -16.55
C LEU A 428 -23.55 5.83 -15.84
N CYS A 429 -22.55 5.87 -14.97
CA CYS A 429 -22.06 7.09 -14.36
C CYS A 429 -20.79 7.56 -15.08
N LEU A 430 -20.85 8.73 -15.71
CA LEU A 430 -19.69 9.40 -16.31
C LEU A 430 -19.19 10.51 -15.39
N ASN A 431 -17.91 10.47 -15.04
CA ASN A 431 -17.24 11.55 -14.33
C ASN A 431 -16.56 12.47 -15.36
N LYS A 432 -17.01 13.72 -15.49
CA LYS A 432 -16.55 14.64 -16.54
C LYS A 432 -16.48 16.08 -16.08
N SER A 433 -15.70 16.90 -16.80
CA SER A 433 -15.57 18.32 -16.51
C SER A 433 -16.72 19.13 -17.12
N GLU A 434 -17.01 20.29 -16.50
CA GLU A 434 -17.95 21.30 -17.02
C GLU A 434 -17.27 22.61 -17.45
N ASP A 435 -15.96 22.57 -17.62
CA ASP A 435 -15.12 23.73 -17.91
C ASP A 435 -15.05 24.12 -19.39
N SER A 436 -15.68 23.34 -20.27
CA SER A 436 -15.65 23.54 -21.73
C SER A 436 -16.98 23.16 -22.40
N GLU A 437 -17.26 23.80 -23.54
CA GLU A 437 -18.38 23.39 -24.39
C GLU A 437 -18.12 21.99 -24.94
N SER A 438 -19.08 21.11 -24.79
CA SER A 438 -18.96 19.73 -25.26
C SER A 438 -20.27 19.23 -25.87
N SER A 439 -20.16 18.31 -26.82
CA SER A 439 -21.30 17.62 -27.42
C SER A 439 -20.90 16.19 -27.75
N PHE A 440 -21.64 15.23 -27.22
CA PHE A 440 -21.39 13.84 -27.51
C PHE A 440 -22.64 12.98 -27.44
N THR A 441 -22.56 11.79 -28.03
CA THR A 441 -23.61 10.78 -28.00
C THR A 441 -23.07 9.52 -27.36
N ILE A 442 -23.84 8.97 -26.42
CA ILE A 442 -23.53 7.72 -25.73
C ILE A 442 -24.27 6.59 -26.44
N TYR A 443 -23.57 5.50 -26.72
CA TYR A 443 -24.14 4.26 -27.24
C TYR A 443 -23.85 3.11 -26.29
N VAL A 444 -24.81 2.19 -26.16
CA VAL A 444 -24.64 0.90 -25.49
C VAL A 444 -24.87 -0.20 -26.55
N GLY A 445 -23.79 -0.86 -26.95
CA GLY A 445 -23.75 -1.63 -28.20
C GLY A 445 -24.12 -0.73 -29.39
N ASP A 446 -25.11 -1.14 -30.19
CA ASP A 446 -25.59 -0.38 -31.34
C ASP A 446 -26.73 0.61 -30.99
N LYS A 447 -27.24 0.60 -29.75
CA LYS A 447 -28.36 1.45 -29.34
C LYS A 447 -27.84 2.79 -28.83
N LYS A 448 -28.34 3.88 -29.40
CA LYS A 448 -28.13 5.22 -28.88
C LYS A 448 -28.85 5.37 -27.53
N LEU A 449 -28.10 5.71 -26.48
CA LEU A 449 -28.60 5.87 -25.12
C LEU A 449 -29.06 7.31 -24.87
N ASP A 450 -28.15 8.26 -25.07
CA ASP A 450 -28.42 9.68 -24.82
C ASP A 450 -27.53 10.56 -25.71
N LYS A 451 -27.91 11.84 -25.85
CA LYS A 451 -27.08 12.87 -26.47
C LYS A 451 -26.95 14.04 -25.52
N GLU A 452 -25.72 14.32 -25.14
CA GLU A 452 -25.40 15.43 -24.27
C GLU A 452 -24.90 16.64 -25.06
N ASN A 453 -25.31 17.85 -24.64
CA ASN A 453 -24.72 19.10 -25.09
C ASN A 453 -24.55 20.00 -23.87
N LEU A 454 -23.30 20.29 -23.53
CA LEU A 454 -22.98 21.20 -22.45
C LEU A 454 -22.58 22.55 -23.06
N MET A 455 -23.31 23.59 -22.68
CA MET A 455 -22.98 24.98 -23.00
C MET A 455 -22.20 25.56 -21.80
N ASN A 456 -21.09 26.23 -22.07
CA ASN A 456 -20.12 26.67 -21.07
C ASN A 456 -20.75 27.50 -19.94
N ASP A 457 -20.71 26.97 -18.71
CA ASP A 457 -21.29 27.61 -17.53
C ASP A 457 -20.23 28.31 -16.64
N LYS A 458 -18.99 28.46 -17.14
CA LYS A 458 -17.83 29.11 -16.46
C LYS A 458 -17.45 28.55 -15.09
N LYS A 459 -18.06 27.45 -14.65
CA LYS A 459 -17.78 26.80 -13.37
C LYS A 459 -16.77 25.66 -13.57
N LYS A 460 -15.66 25.70 -12.81
CA LYS A 460 -14.61 24.68 -12.85
C LYS A 460 -14.92 23.55 -11.87
N PHE A 461 -15.81 22.64 -12.25
CA PHE A 461 -16.10 21.44 -11.46
C PHE A 461 -16.00 20.17 -12.31
N VAL A 462 -15.79 19.05 -11.62
CA VAL A 462 -15.92 17.70 -12.15
C VAL A 462 -17.14 17.07 -11.48
N CYS A 463 -18.06 16.56 -12.28
CA CYS A 463 -19.37 16.09 -11.82
C CYS A 463 -19.64 14.66 -12.33
N ASN A 464 -20.46 13.93 -11.58
CA ASN A 464 -20.94 12.61 -11.95
C ASN A 464 -22.32 12.70 -12.59
N TYR A 465 -22.43 12.18 -13.81
CA TYR A 465 -23.66 12.17 -14.61
C TYR A 465 -24.17 10.76 -14.79
N TYR A 466 -25.43 10.53 -14.46
CA TYR A 466 -26.04 9.20 -14.44
C TYR A 466 -27.05 9.01 -15.58
N TYR A 467 -26.77 8.04 -16.45
CA TYR A 467 -27.60 7.63 -17.57
C TYR A 467 -28.20 6.25 -17.28
N ASN A 468 -29.53 6.13 -17.26
CA ASN A 468 -30.19 4.83 -17.06
C ASN A 468 -29.95 3.94 -18.28
N ILE A 469 -29.46 2.72 -18.08
CA ILE A 469 -29.27 1.72 -19.14
C ILE A 469 -30.54 0.86 -19.24
N PRO A 470 -31.24 0.87 -20.39
CA PRO A 470 -32.44 0.04 -20.56
C PRO A 470 -32.12 -1.46 -20.43
N LYS A 471 -32.96 -2.19 -19.71
CA LYS A 471 -32.82 -3.64 -19.51
C LYS A 471 -32.66 -4.44 -20.81
N GLU A 472 -33.27 -3.97 -21.90
CA GLU A 472 -33.19 -4.57 -23.24
C GLU A 472 -31.77 -4.69 -23.80
N VAL A 473 -30.84 -3.83 -23.37
CA VAL A 473 -29.45 -3.84 -23.87
C VAL A 473 -28.46 -4.47 -22.88
N LEU A 474 -28.94 -4.91 -21.71
CA LEU A 474 -28.09 -5.53 -20.70
C LEU A 474 -27.66 -6.93 -21.13
N LYS A 475 -26.36 -7.18 -20.98
CA LYS A 475 -25.66 -8.45 -21.18
C LYS A 475 -24.60 -8.56 -20.09
N GLU A 476 -24.02 -9.75 -19.90
CA GLU A 476 -22.93 -9.95 -18.92
C GLU A 476 -21.80 -8.92 -19.10
N LYS A 477 -21.50 -8.55 -20.35
CA LYS A 477 -20.57 -7.48 -20.69
C LYS A 477 -21.19 -6.57 -21.76
N ILE A 478 -21.13 -5.26 -21.56
CA ILE A 478 -21.69 -4.27 -22.48
C ILE A 478 -20.61 -3.34 -23.02
N GLU A 479 -20.67 -3.02 -24.33
CA GLU A 479 -19.82 -1.99 -24.94
C GLU A 479 -20.46 -0.62 -24.74
N ILE A 480 -19.74 0.27 -24.08
CA ILE A 480 -20.07 1.70 -24.01
C ILE A 480 -19.22 2.41 -25.06
N LYS A 481 -19.85 3.25 -25.90
CA LYS A 481 -19.17 4.08 -26.90
C LYS A 481 -19.59 5.52 -26.74
N ILE A 482 -18.61 6.40 -26.57
CA ILE A 482 -18.79 7.85 -26.44
C ILE A 482 -18.26 8.49 -27.72
N LYS A 483 -19.16 9.09 -28.50
CA LYS A 483 -18.85 9.68 -29.80
C LYS A 483 -19.01 11.20 -29.76
N ALA A 484 -17.96 11.92 -30.13
CA ALA A 484 -17.95 13.37 -30.22
C ALA A 484 -18.93 13.88 -31.30
N GLY A 485 -19.40 15.10 -31.13
CA GLY A 485 -20.11 15.83 -32.17
C GLY A 485 -19.20 16.22 -33.33
N GLU A 486 -19.79 16.77 -34.38
CA GLU A 486 -19.06 17.22 -35.57
C GLU A 486 -18.15 18.43 -35.27
N LYS A 487 -18.57 19.31 -34.37
CA LYS A 487 -17.89 20.59 -34.06
C LYS A 487 -17.32 20.69 -32.66
N LEU A 488 -17.94 20.02 -31.69
CA LEU A 488 -17.54 20.07 -30.28
C LEU A 488 -17.01 18.70 -29.87
N SER A 489 -15.99 18.71 -29.01
CA SER A 489 -15.43 17.48 -28.45
C SER A 489 -16.37 16.87 -27.42
N THR A 490 -16.00 15.69 -26.90
CA THR A 490 -16.68 15.09 -25.74
C THR A 490 -16.48 15.87 -24.44
N GLY A 491 -15.58 16.86 -24.41
CA GLY A 491 -14.98 17.36 -23.18
C GLY A 491 -14.12 16.29 -22.50
N LYS A 492 -13.51 16.65 -21.37
CA LYS A 492 -12.68 15.72 -20.59
C LYS A 492 -13.56 14.78 -19.79
N ILE A 493 -13.46 13.49 -20.06
CA ILE A 493 -14.11 12.44 -19.29
C ILE A 493 -13.02 11.68 -18.54
N PHE A 494 -13.14 11.62 -17.21
CA PHE A 494 -12.11 11.08 -16.31
C PHE A 494 -12.34 9.60 -15.98
N SER A 495 -13.60 9.20 -15.80
CA SER A 495 -13.96 7.80 -15.60
C SER A 495 -15.37 7.49 -16.10
N ALA A 496 -15.60 6.21 -16.38
CA ALA A 496 -16.91 5.65 -16.64
C ALA A 496 -17.12 4.43 -15.73
N ARG A 497 -18.29 4.32 -15.12
CA ARG A 497 -18.61 3.19 -14.24
C ARG A 497 -20.07 2.78 -14.34
N LEU A 498 -20.36 1.52 -14.08
CA LEU A 498 -21.71 1.03 -13.90
C LEU A 498 -22.06 1.06 -12.41
N THR A 499 -23.28 1.49 -12.09
CA THR A 499 -23.77 1.59 -10.72
C THR A 499 -25.18 1.03 -10.61
N ASN A 500 -25.52 0.43 -9.46
CA ASN A 500 -26.87 -0.09 -9.22
C ASN A 500 -27.89 0.98 -8.77
N LYS A 501 -27.43 2.18 -8.42
CA LYS A 501 -28.29 3.31 -8.07
C LYS A 501 -27.66 4.65 -8.45
N LYS A 502 -28.48 5.69 -8.50
CA LYS A 502 -28.00 7.08 -8.60
C LYS A 502 -27.68 7.62 -7.21
N ILE A 503 -26.62 8.41 -7.08
CA ILE A 503 -26.34 9.22 -5.89
C ILE A 503 -26.65 10.67 -6.23
N LYS A 504 -27.39 11.38 -5.37
CA LYS A 504 -27.60 12.82 -5.50
C LYS A 504 -26.25 13.56 -5.46
N GLY A 505 -26.09 14.58 -6.29
CA GLY A 505 -24.80 15.21 -6.55
C GLY A 505 -24.21 15.94 -5.34
N LYS A 506 -22.92 16.30 -5.43
CA LYS A 506 -22.17 17.06 -4.42
C LYS A 506 -22.75 18.46 -4.12
N GLU A 507 -23.63 18.97 -4.99
CA GLU A 507 -24.33 20.24 -4.80
C GLU A 507 -25.43 20.17 -3.73
N ASP A 508 -26.00 18.98 -3.47
CA ASP A 508 -27.13 18.79 -2.52
C ASP A 508 -26.67 18.47 -1.07
N PHE A 509 -25.36 18.31 -0.83
CA PHE A 509 -24.81 17.96 0.49
C PHE A 509 -24.31 19.17 1.29
N ASN A 510 -24.56 20.39 0.81
CA ASN A 510 -24.26 21.66 1.50
C ASN A 510 -25.54 22.44 1.84
N GLU A 511 -26.59 21.77 2.33
CA GLU A 511 -27.66 22.40 3.11
C GLU A 511 -27.65 21.92 4.56
#